data_AF-A0A2D0HEQ3-F1
#
_entry.id   AF-A0A2D0HEQ3-F1
#
_cell.length_a   1.000
_cell.length_b   1.000
_cell.length_c   1.000
_cell.angle_alpha   90.00
_cell.angle_beta   90.00
_cell.angle_gamma   90.00
#
_symmetry.space_group_name_H-M   'P 1'
#
loop_
_entity.id
_entity.type
_entity.pdbx_description
1 polymer ?
#
loop_
_entity_poly.entity_id
_entity_poly.type
_entity_poly.pdbx_seq_one_letter_code
_entity_poly.pdbx_strand_id
1 'polypeptide(L)'
;MFQCQIELLINVLPENSEADYITVAKYDFEPPDLQVGKEVWVHWEVWNKLYSLKCKVTGRKNVICSKGTHPDYKDKYVFLLRIFLETEDREDKLQEIKENLKKHNPHLK
;
A
#
# COMPACT_ATOMS: atom_id res chain seq x y z
N MET A 1 10.12 -2.42 -17.53
CA MET A 1 8.69 -2.01 -17.38
C MET A 1 8.61 -1.06 -16.19
N PHE A 2 7.82 0.01 -16.28
CA PHE A 2 7.56 0.86 -15.12
C PHE A 2 6.29 0.39 -14.40
N GLN A 3 6.26 0.52 -13.08
CA GLN A 3 5.07 0.33 -12.29
C GLN A 3 5.08 1.24 -11.06
N CYS A 4 3.94 1.83 -10.74
CA CYS A 4 3.68 2.55 -9.51
C CYS A 4 2.74 1.73 -8.61
N GLN A 5 3.03 1.64 -7.31
CA GLN A 5 2.21 0.99 -6.29
C GLN A 5 1.86 2.01 -5.21
N ILE A 6 0.58 2.10 -4.88
CA ILE A 6 0.07 2.90 -3.76
C ILE A 6 -0.13 1.95 -2.59
N GLU A 7 0.55 2.24 -1.48
CA GLU A 7 0.69 1.34 -0.35
C GLU A 7 0.19 2.03 0.93
N LEU A 8 -0.88 1.50 1.51
CA LEU A 8 -1.46 1.99 2.75
C LEU A 8 -0.81 1.30 3.95
N LEU A 9 -0.28 2.08 4.88
CA LEU A 9 0.20 1.63 6.17
C LEU A 9 -0.98 1.06 6.98
N ILE A 10 -0.86 -0.20 7.39
CA ILE A 10 -1.87 -0.88 8.22
C ILE A 10 -1.34 -1.17 9.63
N ASN A 11 -0.07 -1.53 9.82
CA ASN A 11 0.52 -1.65 11.16
C ASN A 11 1.86 -0.91 11.25
N VAL A 12 2.02 -0.16 12.33
CA VAL A 12 3.34 0.19 12.85
C VAL A 12 3.72 -0.92 13.84
N LEU A 13 4.54 -1.88 13.39
CA LEU A 13 5.04 -2.93 14.28
C LEU A 13 6.06 -2.34 15.29
N PRO A 14 6.33 -3.01 16.43
CA PRO A 14 7.27 -2.53 17.45
C PRO A 14 8.67 -2.24 16.88
N GLU A 15 9.45 -1.39 17.56
CA GLU A 15 10.80 -0.97 17.14
C GLU A 15 11.63 -2.14 16.59
N ASN A 16 12.18 -1.96 15.38
CA ASN A 16 12.93 -2.92 14.55
C ASN A 16 12.12 -3.88 13.65
N SER A 17 10.81 -3.71 13.51
CA SER A 17 10.02 -4.45 12.52
C SER A 17 9.69 -3.58 11.31
N GLU A 18 9.71 -4.15 10.10
CA GLU A 18 9.24 -3.43 8.91
C GLU A 18 7.75 -3.13 9.05
N ALA A 19 7.36 -1.89 8.80
CA ALA A 19 5.95 -1.50 8.83
C ALA A 19 5.14 -2.29 7.79
N ASP A 20 3.93 -2.72 8.17
CA ASP A 20 3.08 -3.49 7.27
C ASP A 20 2.31 -2.54 6.36
N TYR A 21 2.52 -2.71 5.06
CA TYR A 21 1.79 -1.98 4.03
C TYR A 21 0.94 -2.92 3.19
N ILE A 22 -0.22 -2.43 2.76
CA ILE A 22 -1.05 -3.11 1.77
C ILE A 22 -1.15 -2.29 0.49
N THR A 23 -0.97 -2.92 -0.66
CA THR A 23 -1.17 -2.25 -1.94
C THR A 23 -2.67 -2.02 -2.18
N VAL A 24 -3.07 -0.75 -2.27
CA VAL A 24 -4.46 -0.34 -2.53
C VAL A 24 -4.71 0.02 -3.99
N ALA A 25 -3.66 0.37 -4.75
CA ALA A 25 -3.74 0.64 -6.17
C ALA A 25 -2.41 0.38 -6.90
N LYS A 26 -2.49 0.07 -8.19
CA LYS A 26 -1.34 -0.14 -9.09
C LYS A 26 -1.56 0.66 -10.38
N TYR A 27 -0.53 1.39 -10.82
CA TYR A 27 -0.54 2.16 -12.08
C TYR A 27 0.69 1.82 -12.91
N ASP A 28 0.61 1.98 -14.23
CA ASP A 28 1.74 1.92 -15.16
C ASP A 28 2.31 3.31 -15.51
N PHE A 29 1.82 4.34 -14.82
CA PHE A 29 2.32 5.72 -14.86
C PHE A 29 2.50 6.26 -13.43
N GLU A 30 3.24 7.35 -13.29
CA GLU A 30 3.37 8.09 -12.03
C GLU A 30 2.22 9.10 -11.88
N PRO A 31 1.37 8.98 -10.83
CA PRO A 31 0.34 9.99 -10.59
C PRO A 31 1.00 11.31 -10.14
N PRO A 32 0.81 12.42 -10.88
CA PRO A 32 1.57 13.66 -10.65
C PRO A 32 1.29 14.29 -9.28
N ASP A 33 0.06 14.17 -8.78
CA ASP A 33 -0.41 14.85 -7.57
C ASP A 33 -0.14 14.08 -6.26
N LEU A 34 0.41 12.85 -6.34
CA LEU A 34 0.70 12.01 -5.17
C LEU A 34 2.08 12.30 -4.58
N GLN A 35 2.33 13.55 -4.19
CA GLN A 35 3.58 14.00 -3.58
C GLN A 35 3.56 13.91 -2.06
N VAL A 36 4.72 13.77 -1.42
CA VAL A 36 4.83 13.70 0.05
C VAL A 36 4.17 14.93 0.69
N GLY A 37 3.38 14.70 1.74
CA GLY A 37 2.61 15.71 2.45
C GLY A 37 1.21 15.95 1.88
N LYS A 38 0.87 15.41 0.70
CA LYS A 38 -0.46 15.56 0.11
C LYS A 38 -1.50 14.71 0.80
N GLU A 39 -2.69 15.28 0.98
CA GLU A 39 -3.88 14.56 1.43
C GLU A 39 -4.63 13.98 0.24
N VAL A 40 -5.12 12.75 0.39
CA VAL A 40 -5.81 12.00 -0.65
C VAL A 40 -6.93 11.17 -0.04
N TRP A 41 -7.99 10.97 -0.82
CA TRP A 41 -9.02 10.00 -0.48
C TRP A 41 -8.74 8.68 -1.17
N VAL A 42 -8.67 7.61 -0.39
CA VAL A 42 -8.54 6.24 -0.88
C VAL A 42 -9.90 5.58 -0.79
N HIS A 43 -10.49 5.30 -1.95
CA HIS A 43 -11.68 4.46 -2.08
C HIS A 43 -11.22 3.07 -2.50
N TRP A 44 -11.40 2.09 -1.62
CA TRP A 44 -10.83 0.76 -1.78
C TRP A 44 -11.84 -0.30 -1.40
N GLU A 45 -12.10 -1.22 -2.31
CA GLU A 45 -13.00 -2.35 -2.07
C GLU A 45 -12.20 -3.60 -1.68
N VAL A 46 -12.60 -4.22 -0.58
CA VAL A 46 -11.99 -5.42 -0.05
C VAL A 46 -13.10 -6.39 0.33
N TRP A 47 -13.15 -7.53 -0.36
CA TRP A 47 -14.12 -8.61 -0.08
C TRP A 47 -15.57 -8.10 0.04
N ASN A 48 -16.03 -7.36 -0.99
CA ASN A 48 -17.37 -6.75 -1.08
C ASN A 48 -17.68 -5.66 -0.04
N LYS A 49 -16.65 -5.15 0.65
CA LYS A 49 -16.78 -4.00 1.55
C LYS A 49 -15.96 -2.82 1.01
N LEU A 50 -16.64 -1.71 0.79
CA LEU A 50 -16.01 -0.45 0.38
C LEU A 50 -15.52 0.32 1.60
N TYR A 51 -14.24 0.65 1.59
CA TYR A 51 -13.61 1.57 2.53
C TYR A 51 -13.34 2.90 1.85
N SER A 52 -13.56 3.98 2.58
CA SER A 52 -13.19 5.33 2.18
C SER A 52 -12.35 5.92 3.29
N LEU A 53 -11.08 6.13 3.00
CA LEU A 53 -10.08 6.56 3.96
C LEU A 53 -9.50 7.91 3.55
N LYS A 54 -9.38 8.82 4.51
CA LYS A 54 -8.60 10.06 4.32
C LYS A 54 -7.16 9.74 4.69
N CYS A 55 -6.26 9.84 3.72
CA CYS A 55 -4.87 9.49 3.89
C CYS A 55 -3.95 10.66 3.56
N LYS A 56 -2.73 10.58 4.06
CA LYS A 56 -1.63 11.46 3.72
C LYS A 56 -0.50 10.67 3.08
N VAL A 57 0.10 11.21 2.02
CA VAL A 57 1.30 10.65 1.42
C VAL A 57 2.47 10.93 2.36
N THR A 58 3.09 9.89 2.90
CA THR A 58 4.17 9.99 3.89
C THR A 58 5.54 9.71 3.30
N GLY A 59 5.60 8.99 2.18
CA GLY A 59 6.88 8.66 1.57
C GLY A 59 6.76 8.17 0.14
N ARG A 60 7.90 8.18 -0.55
CA ARG A 60 8.05 7.68 -1.91
C ARG A 60 9.38 6.95 -2.02
N LYS A 61 9.42 5.79 -2.68
CA LYS A 61 10.63 5.00 -2.84
C LYS A 61 10.71 4.37 -4.23
N ASN A 62 11.82 4.62 -4.92
CA ASN A 62 12.14 3.97 -6.19
C ASN A 62 12.92 2.68 -5.91
N VAL A 63 12.51 1.59 -6.56
CA VAL A 63 13.12 0.28 -6.45
C VAL A 63 13.35 -0.28 -7.85
N ILE A 64 14.54 -0.82 -8.10
CA ILE A 64 14.82 -1.58 -9.33
C ILE A 64 14.69 -3.06 -8.98
N CYS A 65 13.68 -3.73 -9.53
CA CYS A 65 13.46 -5.16 -9.35
C CYS A 65 14.04 -5.91 -10.55
N SER A 66 15.01 -6.79 -10.28
CA SER A 66 15.46 -7.78 -11.26
C SER A 66 14.51 -8.97 -11.33
N LYS A 67 14.66 -9.80 -12.37
CA LYS A 67 13.92 -11.06 -12.46
C LYS A 67 14.14 -11.90 -11.21
N GLY A 68 13.07 -12.48 -10.69
CA GLY A 68 13.06 -13.38 -9.53
C GLY A 68 13.05 -12.69 -8.17
N THR A 69 13.22 -11.37 -8.08
CA THR A 69 13.37 -10.68 -6.77
C THR A 69 12.07 -10.14 -6.20
N HIS A 70 11.02 -9.99 -7.00
CA HIS A 70 9.72 -9.49 -6.55
C HIS A 70 8.62 -10.53 -6.78
N PRO A 71 7.79 -10.86 -5.77
CA PRO A 71 6.76 -11.90 -5.89
C PRO A 71 5.81 -11.71 -7.07
N ASP A 72 5.41 -10.46 -7.33
CA ASP A 72 4.51 -10.09 -8.43
C ASP A 72 5.20 -9.98 -9.80
N TYR A 73 6.54 -9.91 -9.85
CA TYR A 73 7.32 -9.63 -11.07
C TYR A 73 8.45 -10.63 -11.31
N LYS A 74 8.21 -11.91 -11.00
CA LYS A 74 9.24 -12.95 -11.06
C LYS A 74 9.94 -13.05 -12.41
N ASP A 75 9.25 -12.79 -13.52
CA ASP A 75 9.83 -12.99 -14.86
C ASP A 75 10.26 -11.69 -15.56
N LYS A 76 10.16 -10.53 -14.89
CA LYS A 76 10.36 -9.22 -15.53
C LYS A 76 11.33 -8.33 -14.76
N TYR A 77 12.04 -7.46 -15.50
CA TYR A 77 12.73 -6.31 -14.92
C TYR A 77 11.75 -5.15 -14.77
N VAL A 78 11.61 -4.64 -13.55
CA VAL A 78 10.62 -3.61 -13.20
C VAL A 78 11.29 -2.44 -12.49
N PHE A 79 11.05 -1.23 -12.98
CA PHE A 79 11.26 0.01 -12.23
C PHE A 79 9.98 0.25 -11.42
N LEU A 80 10.07 0.05 -10.12
CA LEU A 80 8.95 0.12 -9.19
C LEU A 80 9.02 1.42 -8.38
N LEU A 81 8.01 2.28 -8.54
CA LEU A 81 7.76 3.41 -7.66
C LEU A 81 6.75 2.98 -6.59
N ARG A 82 7.13 3.04 -5.32
CA ARG A 82 6.24 2.82 -4.17
C ARG A 82 5.87 4.16 -3.56
N ILE A 83 4.58 4.42 -3.38
CA ILE A 83 4.05 5.62 -2.72
C ILE A 83 3.34 5.16 -1.46
N PHE A 84 3.82 5.62 -0.31
CA PHE A 84 3.32 5.23 1.00
C PHE A 84 2.28 6.22 1.49
N LEU A 85 1.16 5.68 1.97
CA LEU A 85 0.05 6.41 2.55
C LEU A 85 -0.11 6.01 4.01
N GLU A 86 -0.44 6.99 4.85
CA GLU A 86 -0.89 6.77 6.22
C GLU A 86 -2.29 7.36 6.37
N THR A 87 -3.21 6.63 6.99
CA THR A 87 -4.57 7.11 7.19
C THR A 87 -4.64 8.04 8.40
N GLU A 88 -5.44 9.10 8.28
CA GLU A 88 -5.79 9.98 9.40
C GLU A 88 -7.09 9.53 10.10
N ASP A 89 -7.76 8.49 9.58
CA ASP A 89 -8.96 7.92 10.20
C ASP A 89 -8.69 7.22 11.54
N ARG A 90 -9.76 7.04 12.33
CA ARG A 90 -9.69 6.39 13.65
C ARG A 90 -9.16 4.95 13.57
N GLU A 91 -8.40 4.56 14.60
CA GLU A 91 -7.80 3.22 14.76
C GLU A 91 -8.83 2.09 14.60
N ASP A 92 -10.08 2.29 15.04
CA ASP A 92 -11.15 1.29 14.89
C ASP A 92 -11.40 0.87 13.43
N LYS A 93 -11.31 1.82 12.46
CA LYS A 93 -11.48 1.50 11.04
C LYS A 93 -10.29 0.70 10.51
N LEU A 94 -9.06 1.05 10.93
CA LEU A 94 -7.87 0.29 10.58
C LEU A 94 -7.95 -1.13 11.14
N GLN A 95 -8.40 -1.26 12.38
CA GLN A 95 -8.61 -2.56 13.02
C GLN A 95 -9.63 -3.42 12.28
N GLU A 96 -10.77 -2.83 11.87
CA GLU A 96 -11.77 -3.52 11.05
C GLU A 96 -11.18 -3.99 9.69
N ILE A 97 -10.39 -3.14 9.03
CA ILE A 97 -9.71 -3.51 7.78
C ILE A 97 -8.77 -4.70 8.02
N LYS A 98 -7.95 -4.65 9.07
CA LYS A 98 -7.03 -5.75 9.46
C LYS A 98 -7.79 -7.06 9.67
N GLU A 99 -8.90 -7.01 10.40
CA GLU A 99 -9.71 -8.19 10.67
C GLU A 99 -10.33 -8.77 9.40
N ASN A 100 -10.84 -7.91 8.51
CA ASN A 100 -11.41 -8.33 7.24
C ASN A 100 -10.34 -8.97 6.32
N LEU A 101 -9.14 -8.38 6.28
CA LEU A 101 -7.99 -8.93 5.55
C LEU A 101 -7.57 -10.29 6.10
N LYS A 102 -7.41 -10.41 7.43
CA LYS A 102 -7.04 -11.69 8.09
C LYS A 102 -8.07 -12.78 7.85
N LYS A 103 -9.36 -12.46 7.89
CA LYS A 103 -10.45 -13.42 7.67
C LYS A 103 -10.38 -14.07 6.28
N HIS A 104 -10.05 -13.30 5.27
CA HIS A 104 -10.08 -13.76 3.88
C HIS A 104 -8.70 -14.11 3.32
N ASN A 105 -7.63 -13.79 4.05
CA ASN A 105 -6.28 -14.18 3.70
C ASN A 105 -5.46 -14.43 4.98
N PRO A 106 -5.63 -15.61 5.61
CA PRO A 106 -5.06 -15.92 6.94
C PRO A 106 -3.53 -16.02 6.96
N HIS A 107 -2.86 -15.86 5.81
CA HIS A 107 -1.41 -15.83 5.69
C HIS A 107 -0.81 -14.41 5.69
N LEU A 108 -1.63 -13.35 5.71
CA LEU A 108 -1.13 -12.02 6.09
C LEU A 108 -0.77 -12.06 7.58
N LYS A 109 0.54 -12.12 7.84
CA LYS A 109 1.10 -12.02 9.20
C LYS A 109 0.94 -10.60 9.72
#